data_AF-A0A5R9E2R2-F1
#
_entry.id   AF-A0A5R9E2R2-F1
#
_cell.length_a   1.000
_cell.length_b   1.000
_cell.length_c   1.000
_cell.angle_alpha   90.00
_cell.angle_beta   90.00
_cell.angle_gamma   90.00
#
_symmetry.space_group_name_H-M   'P 1'
#
loop_
_entity.id
_entity.type
_entity.pdbx_description
1 polymer ?
#
loop_
_entity_poly.entity_id
_entity_poly.type
_entity_poly.pdbx_seq_one_letter_code
_entity_poly.pdbx_strand_id
1 'polypeptide(L)'
;MAAHRKPRQRTLPGTAARLSATLALAGAATATAFEGAGHAEPLPGPDEVRAGADRLYQEAEAETEKYNGAKEKADTARREAGELRDEAARRTQRLNASRDALGSFATAQYRAGGLDPALRLVLHSDPARYLAGAELTERVGDRQAAALAAVRRQMRELEQVRAEAGERLAELEEQRAHVAHHRAEVRKKLAAAEALLARLTPEQRAAYAGRDGAATGRADRDTVRTAPAADAPNPRAAQAVAYAYGALGKPYVWGATGPSAFDCSGLTQAAWRSAGVALPRTTYTQINAGQRVPRSRLAPGDLVFFYSGVSHVGLYIGGGRMIHAPRPGAPVRIAPIDQMPYAGATRIA
;
A
#
# COMPACT_ATOMS: atom_id res chain seq x y z
N MET A 1 -54.61 1.71 24.38
CA MET A 1 -55.65 1.40 23.36
C MET A 1 -54.97 1.28 22.02
N ALA A 2 -55.08 0.12 21.39
CA ALA A 2 -54.57 -0.17 20.06
C ALA A 2 -55.49 0.44 18.99
N ALA A 3 -54.92 0.97 17.90
CA ALA A 3 -55.61 1.07 16.63
C ALA A 3 -54.59 1.13 15.48
N HIS A 4 -54.63 0.07 14.69
CA HIS A 4 -53.89 -0.19 13.46
C HIS A 4 -54.11 0.87 12.38
N ARG A 5 -53.08 1.17 11.59
CA ARG A 5 -53.23 1.72 10.23
C ARG A 5 -52.55 0.78 9.22
N LYS A 6 -53.38 0.05 8.45
CA LYS A 6 -52.97 -0.69 7.24
C LYS A 6 -52.78 0.27 6.06
N PRO A 7 -51.82 0.03 5.16
CA PRO A 7 -51.94 0.43 3.77
C PRO A 7 -52.40 -0.75 2.89
N ARG A 8 -53.27 -0.44 1.92
CA ARG A 8 -53.82 -1.37 0.92
C ARG A 8 -52.75 -1.76 -0.11
N GLN A 9 -52.69 -3.06 -0.40
CA GLN A 9 -51.97 -3.64 -1.53
C GLN A 9 -52.71 -3.36 -2.84
N ARG A 10 -51.95 -3.02 -3.89
CA ARG A 10 -52.35 -3.20 -5.29
C ARG A 10 -51.29 -4.07 -5.95
N THR A 11 -51.72 -5.28 -6.31
CA THR A 11 -51.04 -6.24 -7.17
C THR A 11 -51.23 -5.85 -8.64
N LEU A 12 -50.22 -6.12 -9.47
CA LEU A 12 -50.28 -6.92 -10.70
C LEU A 12 -48.85 -7.01 -11.31
N PRO A 13 -48.57 -8.03 -12.14
CA PRO A 13 -47.30 -8.74 -12.15
C PRO A 13 -46.46 -8.46 -13.40
N GLY A 14 -45.18 -8.83 -13.37
CA GLY A 14 -44.32 -8.69 -14.55
C GLY A 14 -42.95 -9.36 -14.38
N THR A 15 -42.94 -10.68 -14.53
CA THR A 15 -41.86 -11.51 -15.13
C THR A 15 -40.41 -11.23 -14.75
N ALA A 16 -39.87 -12.14 -13.93
CA ALA A 16 -38.45 -12.39 -13.74
C ALA A 16 -37.79 -12.94 -15.01
N ALA A 17 -36.83 -12.20 -15.57
CA ALA A 17 -35.90 -12.72 -16.58
C ALA A 17 -34.67 -13.29 -15.87
N ARG A 18 -34.64 -14.61 -15.67
CA ARG A 18 -33.42 -15.36 -15.37
C ARG A 18 -32.77 -15.72 -16.70
N LEU A 19 -31.65 -15.07 -17.02
CA LEU A 19 -30.80 -15.44 -18.16
C LEU A 19 -29.94 -16.64 -17.76
N SER A 20 -30.45 -17.83 -18.07
CA SER A 20 -29.67 -19.06 -18.13
C SER A 20 -29.02 -19.14 -19.51
N ALA A 21 -27.71 -18.92 -19.59
CA ALA A 21 -26.95 -19.11 -20.82
C ALA A 21 -26.61 -20.60 -20.98
N THR A 22 -27.50 -21.35 -21.63
CA THR A 22 -27.23 -22.71 -22.12
C THR A 22 -26.46 -22.59 -23.44
N LEU A 23 -25.17 -22.91 -23.42
CA LEU A 23 -24.36 -23.08 -24.63
C LEU A 23 -24.85 -24.32 -25.38
N ALA A 24 -25.64 -24.10 -26.43
CA ALA A 24 -25.99 -25.13 -27.40
C ALA A 24 -24.79 -25.37 -28.34
N LEU A 25 -24.18 -26.55 -28.21
CA LEU A 25 -23.27 -27.11 -29.21
C LEU A 25 -24.06 -27.43 -30.48
N ALA A 26 -24.03 -26.52 -31.46
CA ALA A 26 -24.45 -26.81 -32.81
C ALA A 26 -23.33 -27.60 -33.51
N GLY A 27 -23.45 -28.92 -33.50
CA GLY A 27 -22.72 -29.80 -34.41
C GLY A 27 -23.31 -29.69 -35.81
N ALA A 28 -22.67 -28.91 -36.69
CA ALA A 28 -22.91 -28.96 -38.12
C ALA A 28 -21.72 -29.66 -38.78
N ALA A 29 -21.87 -30.97 -38.99
CA ALA A 29 -21.03 -31.73 -39.89
C ALA A 29 -21.34 -31.29 -41.33
N THR A 30 -20.45 -30.53 -41.94
CA THR A 30 -20.39 -30.39 -43.40
C THR A 30 -19.00 -30.82 -43.85
N ALA A 31 -18.93 -32.03 -44.36
CA ALA A 31 -17.78 -32.53 -45.09
C ALA A 31 -17.65 -31.72 -46.38
N THR A 32 -16.72 -30.78 -46.39
CA THR A 32 -16.15 -30.25 -47.63
C THR A 32 -14.66 -30.59 -47.60
N ALA A 33 -14.28 -31.51 -48.48
CA ALA A 33 -12.90 -31.84 -48.74
C ALA A 33 -12.24 -30.61 -49.37
N PHE A 34 -11.47 -29.88 -48.57
CA PHE A 34 -10.46 -28.97 -49.05
C PHE A 34 -9.13 -29.47 -48.50
N GLU A 35 -8.30 -30.00 -49.41
CA GLU A 35 -6.89 -30.29 -49.18
C GLU A 35 -6.13 -28.95 -49.03
N GLY A 36 -6.33 -28.29 -47.90
CA GLY A 36 -5.42 -27.29 -47.37
C GLY A 36 -4.73 -27.93 -46.19
N ALA A 37 -3.42 -28.15 -46.29
CA ALA A 37 -2.60 -28.52 -45.14
C ALA A 37 -2.78 -27.44 -44.06
N GLY A 38 -3.70 -27.67 -43.13
CA GLY A 38 -3.77 -26.97 -41.87
C GLY A 38 -2.53 -27.37 -41.10
N HIS A 39 -1.42 -26.68 -41.39
CA HIS A 39 -0.26 -26.69 -40.51
C HIS A 39 -0.75 -26.11 -39.19
N ALA A 40 -1.17 -26.99 -38.28
CA ALA A 40 -1.25 -26.67 -36.87
C ALA A 40 0.11 -26.08 -36.53
N GLU A 41 0.11 -24.80 -36.14
CA GLU A 41 1.30 -24.12 -35.66
C GLU A 41 1.99 -25.07 -34.66
N PRO A 42 3.28 -25.40 -34.85
CA PRO A 42 3.95 -26.39 -34.02
C PRO A 42 3.72 -26.04 -32.55
N LEU A 43 3.27 -27.02 -31.76
CA LEU A 43 3.14 -26.81 -30.32
C LEU A 43 4.48 -26.30 -29.78
N PRO A 44 4.49 -25.23 -28.97
CA PRO A 44 5.72 -24.59 -28.57
C PRO A 44 6.64 -25.58 -27.87
N GLY A 45 7.92 -25.53 -28.23
CA GLY A 45 8.93 -26.42 -27.67
C GLY A 45 9.09 -26.23 -26.16
N PRO A 46 9.70 -27.20 -25.43
CA PRO A 46 9.89 -27.08 -23.99
C PRO A 46 10.64 -25.80 -23.55
N ASP A 47 11.59 -25.32 -24.36
CA ASP A 47 12.30 -24.06 -24.13
C ASP A 47 11.41 -22.83 -24.27
N GLU A 48 10.52 -22.82 -25.26
CA GLU A 48 9.57 -21.72 -25.48
C GLU A 48 8.54 -21.66 -24.36
N VAL A 49 8.08 -22.81 -23.87
CA VAL A 49 7.18 -22.91 -22.71
C VAL A 49 7.88 -22.37 -21.44
N ARG A 50 9.14 -22.74 -21.21
CA ARG A 50 9.94 -22.21 -20.09
C ARG A 50 10.14 -20.70 -20.18
N ALA A 51 10.54 -20.19 -21.34
CA ALA A 51 10.72 -18.76 -21.56
C ALA A 51 9.40 -17.98 -21.41
N GLY A 52 8.29 -18.56 -21.86
CA GLY A 52 6.95 -18.00 -21.66
C GLY A 52 6.55 -17.93 -20.19
N ALA A 53 6.85 -18.96 -19.40
CA ALA A 53 6.62 -18.97 -17.96
C ALA A 53 7.51 -17.94 -17.23
N ASP A 54 8.81 -17.88 -17.55
CA ASP A 54 9.75 -16.90 -17.01
C ASP A 54 9.27 -15.46 -17.27
N ARG A 55 8.79 -15.18 -18.49
CA ARG A 55 8.21 -13.87 -18.84
C ARG A 55 6.95 -13.56 -18.02
N LEU A 56 6.03 -14.51 -17.87
CA LEU A 56 4.82 -14.30 -17.07
C LEU A 56 5.13 -14.08 -15.58
N TYR A 57 6.14 -14.76 -15.03
CA TYR A 57 6.59 -14.51 -13.66
C TYR A 57 7.21 -13.11 -13.53
N GLN A 58 8.02 -12.68 -14.49
CA GLN A 58 8.56 -11.31 -14.52
C GLN A 58 7.44 -10.26 -14.57
N GLU A 59 6.45 -10.43 -15.43
CA GLU A 59 5.30 -9.53 -15.50
C GLU A 59 4.47 -9.56 -14.21
N ALA A 60 4.31 -10.73 -13.58
CA ALA A 60 3.65 -10.86 -12.29
C ALA A 60 4.41 -10.15 -11.16
N GLU A 61 5.75 -10.15 -11.20
CA GLU A 61 6.58 -9.39 -10.27
C GLU A 61 6.40 -7.88 -10.47
N ALA A 62 6.35 -7.40 -11.73
CA ALA A 62 6.08 -5.99 -12.01
C ALA A 62 4.71 -5.55 -11.47
N GLU A 63 3.67 -6.37 -11.63
CA GLU A 63 2.34 -6.11 -11.05
C GLU A 63 2.33 -6.23 -9.52
N THR A 64 3.18 -7.10 -8.95
CA THR A 64 3.39 -7.21 -7.50
C THR A 64 3.92 -5.91 -6.91
N GLU A 65 4.88 -5.29 -7.58
CA GLU A 65 5.48 -4.04 -7.14
C GLU A 65 4.49 -2.87 -7.20
N LYS A 66 3.58 -2.86 -8.19
CA LYS A 66 2.45 -1.91 -8.24
C LYS A 66 1.43 -2.17 -7.13
N TYR A 67 1.05 -3.43 -6.93
CA TYR A 67 0.17 -3.85 -5.83
C TYR A 67 0.72 -3.40 -4.47
N ASN A 68 2.00 -3.67 -4.22
CA ASN A 68 2.67 -3.34 -2.97
C ASN A 68 2.70 -1.82 -2.72
N GLY A 69 2.98 -1.01 -3.75
CA GLY A 69 2.97 0.45 -3.64
C GLY A 69 1.56 1.02 -3.41
N ALA A 70 0.55 0.53 -4.14
CA ALA A 70 -0.84 0.93 -3.90
C ALA A 70 -1.29 0.57 -2.48
N LYS A 71 -0.87 -0.59 -1.97
CA LYS A 71 -1.17 -1.03 -0.61
C LYS A 71 -0.53 -0.12 0.44
N GLU A 72 0.76 0.24 0.27
CA GLU A 72 1.46 1.16 1.19
C GLU A 72 0.80 2.56 1.23
N LYS A 73 0.39 3.08 0.07
CA LYS A 73 -0.37 4.34 -0.02
C LYS A 73 -1.74 4.23 0.64
N ALA A 74 -2.48 3.15 0.40
CA ALA A 74 -3.76 2.90 1.05
C ALA A 74 -3.63 2.80 2.58
N ASP A 75 -2.60 2.12 3.08
CA ASP A 75 -2.37 2.03 4.52
C ASP A 75 -2.00 3.39 5.13
N THR A 76 -1.29 4.23 4.40
CA THR A 76 -0.94 5.61 4.82
C THR A 76 -2.16 6.52 4.84
N ALA A 77 -2.91 6.61 3.73
CA ALA A 77 -4.14 7.40 3.64
C ALA A 77 -5.17 6.98 4.71
N ARG A 78 -5.25 5.68 5.04
CA ARG A 78 -6.10 5.18 6.13
C ARG A 78 -5.69 5.73 7.49
N ARG A 79 -4.39 5.72 7.81
CA ARG A 79 -3.89 6.25 9.09
C ARG A 79 -4.16 7.74 9.21
N GLU A 80 -3.80 8.50 8.18
CA GLU A 80 -4.00 9.97 8.14
C GLU A 80 -5.48 10.34 8.23
N ALA A 81 -6.37 9.65 7.50
CA ALA A 81 -7.81 9.87 7.61
C ALA A 81 -8.34 9.57 9.02
N GLY A 82 -7.79 8.55 9.70
CA GLY A 82 -8.11 8.24 11.08
C GLY A 82 -7.71 9.36 12.04
N GLU A 83 -6.47 9.84 11.92
CA GLU A 83 -5.94 10.95 12.73
C GLU A 83 -6.73 12.25 12.53
N LEU A 84 -7.05 12.60 11.29
CA LEU A 84 -7.86 13.77 10.95
C LEU A 84 -9.30 13.65 11.46
N ARG A 85 -9.88 12.46 11.45
CA ARG A 85 -11.21 12.22 12.03
C ARG A 85 -11.19 12.43 13.55
N ASP A 86 -10.16 11.96 14.22
CA ASP A 86 -10.01 12.12 15.68
C ASP A 86 -9.73 13.60 16.04
N GLU A 87 -8.94 14.30 15.23
CA GLU A 87 -8.72 15.75 15.27
C GLU A 87 -10.05 16.53 15.13
N ALA A 88 -10.86 16.18 14.13
CA ALA A 88 -12.17 16.79 13.90
C ALA A 88 -13.12 16.55 15.08
N ALA A 89 -13.09 15.37 15.71
CA ALA A 89 -13.88 15.09 16.89
C ALA A 89 -13.48 15.99 18.07
N ARG A 90 -12.17 16.11 18.36
CA ARG A 90 -11.65 17.01 19.41
C ARG A 90 -11.99 18.48 19.14
N ARG A 91 -11.91 18.93 17.88
CA ARG A 91 -12.28 20.31 17.48
C ARG A 91 -13.77 20.55 17.61
N THR A 92 -14.60 19.56 17.26
CA THR A 92 -16.06 19.62 17.44
C THR A 92 -16.43 19.77 18.91
N GLN A 93 -15.78 19.03 19.82
CA GLN A 93 -16.01 19.15 21.26
C GLN A 93 -15.64 20.56 21.78
N ARG A 94 -14.49 21.11 21.36
CA ARG A 94 -14.08 22.47 21.72
C ARG A 94 -15.05 23.55 21.20
N LEU A 95 -15.55 23.37 19.98
CA LEU A 95 -16.56 24.25 19.39
C LEU A 95 -17.87 24.20 20.18
N ASN A 96 -18.34 23.00 20.55
CA ASN A 96 -19.55 22.85 21.35
C ASN A 96 -19.41 23.50 22.73
N ALA A 97 -18.29 23.27 23.44
CA ALA A 97 -18.03 23.93 24.72
C ALA A 97 -18.03 25.47 24.59
N SER A 98 -17.48 26.01 23.50
CA SER A 98 -17.47 27.45 23.23
C SER A 98 -18.87 28.00 22.93
N ARG A 99 -19.70 27.22 22.21
CA ARG A 99 -21.12 27.54 21.97
C ARG A 99 -21.95 27.50 23.24
N ASP A 100 -21.74 26.51 24.10
CA ASP A 100 -22.43 26.37 25.38
C ASP A 100 -22.10 27.54 26.32
N ALA A 101 -20.83 27.97 26.36
CA ALA A 101 -20.40 29.14 27.11
C ALA A 101 -21.11 30.42 26.63
N LEU A 102 -21.15 30.67 25.31
CA LEU A 102 -21.89 31.79 24.73
C LEU A 102 -23.40 31.71 25.01
N GLY A 103 -23.99 30.51 24.90
CA GLY A 103 -25.40 30.28 25.19
C GLY A 103 -25.76 30.54 26.65
N SER A 104 -24.86 30.20 27.59
CA SER A 104 -25.04 30.49 29.01
C SER A 104 -25.08 32.00 29.29
N PHE A 105 -24.25 32.77 28.60
CA PHE A 105 -24.24 34.23 28.69
C PHE A 105 -25.53 34.84 28.14
N ALA A 106 -25.96 34.41 26.94
CA ALA A 106 -27.22 34.86 26.34
C ALA A 106 -28.43 34.54 27.25
N THR A 107 -28.43 33.34 27.85
CA THR A 107 -29.46 32.93 28.81
C THR A 107 -29.48 33.83 30.06
N ALA A 108 -28.30 34.19 30.59
CA ALA A 108 -28.20 35.08 31.74
C ALA A 108 -28.74 36.49 31.43
N GLN A 109 -28.40 37.05 30.26
CA GLN A 109 -28.95 38.34 29.82
C GLN A 109 -30.46 38.31 29.63
N TYR A 110 -30.99 37.23 29.03
CA TYR A 110 -32.43 37.05 28.85
C TYR A 110 -33.16 37.02 30.21
N ARG A 111 -32.65 36.25 31.19
CA ARG A 111 -33.21 36.18 32.55
C ARG A 111 -33.12 37.50 33.31
N ALA A 112 -32.13 38.34 33.01
CA ALA A 112 -31.96 39.64 33.64
C ALA A 112 -32.99 40.69 33.19
N GLY A 113 -33.94 40.32 32.32
CA GLY A 113 -35.08 41.15 31.92
C GLY A 113 -34.93 41.84 30.57
N GLY A 114 -33.96 41.44 29.74
CA GLY A 114 -33.81 41.90 28.36
C GLY A 114 -33.36 43.36 28.17
N LEU A 115 -33.26 44.15 29.25
CA LEU A 115 -32.65 45.48 29.22
C LEU A 115 -31.14 45.36 29.10
N ASP A 116 -30.57 46.00 28.07
CA ASP A 116 -29.14 46.03 27.82
C ASP A 116 -28.39 46.56 29.06
N PRO A 117 -27.29 45.92 29.51
CA PRO A 117 -26.49 46.39 30.64
C PRO A 117 -26.06 47.86 30.52
N ALA A 118 -25.80 48.35 29.30
CA ALA A 118 -25.48 49.75 29.06
C ALA A 118 -26.69 50.67 29.30
N LEU A 119 -27.89 50.25 28.92
CA LEU A 119 -29.14 50.97 29.23
C LEU A 119 -29.40 51.03 30.74
N ARG A 120 -29.13 49.94 31.48
CA ARG A 120 -29.20 49.95 32.95
C ARG A 120 -28.19 50.90 33.59
N LEU A 121 -27.00 51.01 33.01
CA LEU A 121 -25.93 51.86 33.51
C LEU A 121 -26.27 53.36 33.36
N VAL A 122 -26.84 53.76 32.22
CA VAL A 122 -27.26 55.14 31.94
C VAL A 122 -28.40 55.60 32.86
N LEU A 123 -29.22 54.67 33.35
CA LEU A 123 -30.32 54.97 34.27
C LEU A 123 -29.87 55.14 35.73
N HIS A 124 -28.58 54.95 36.04
CA HIS A 124 -28.05 55.06 37.40
C HIS A 124 -27.62 56.51 37.70
N SER A 125 -28.18 57.11 38.75
CA SER A 125 -27.92 58.50 39.16
C SER A 125 -26.67 58.71 40.02
N ASP A 126 -25.89 57.65 40.29
CA ASP A 126 -24.68 57.67 41.13
C ASP A 126 -23.41 57.56 40.25
N PRO A 127 -22.58 58.62 40.15
CA PRO A 127 -21.40 58.65 39.28
C PRO A 127 -20.36 57.57 39.59
N ALA A 128 -20.18 57.19 40.86
CA ALA A 128 -19.21 56.18 41.26
C ALA A 128 -19.67 54.78 40.84
N ARG A 129 -20.97 54.49 40.96
CA ARG A 129 -21.57 53.23 40.48
C ARG A 129 -21.62 53.15 38.96
N TYR A 130 -21.82 54.27 38.28
CA TYR A 130 -21.73 54.35 36.82
C TYR A 130 -20.34 53.94 36.32
N LEU A 131 -19.26 54.54 36.86
CA LEU A 131 -17.89 54.26 36.41
C LEU A 131 -17.48 52.80 36.68
N ALA A 132 -17.81 52.26 37.85
CA ALA A 132 -17.53 50.86 38.18
C ALA A 132 -18.30 49.86 37.29
N GLY A 133 -19.55 50.19 36.92
CA GLY A 133 -20.35 49.36 36.01
C GLY A 133 -19.96 49.50 34.53
N ALA A 134 -19.40 50.64 34.12
CA ALA A 134 -18.89 50.88 32.77
C ALA A 134 -17.71 49.96 32.46
N GLU A 135 -16.70 49.94 33.33
CA GLU A 135 -15.52 49.09 33.18
C GLU A 135 -15.87 47.60 33.13
N LEU A 136 -16.82 47.16 33.96
CA LEU A 136 -17.28 45.78 33.97
C LEU A 136 -18.00 45.41 32.66
N THR A 137 -18.82 46.33 32.13
CA THR A 137 -19.58 46.13 30.90
C THR A 137 -18.66 46.06 29.68
N GLU A 138 -17.64 46.93 29.61
CA GLU A 138 -16.61 46.91 28.57
C GLU A 138 -15.85 45.58 28.57
N ARG A 139 -15.33 45.16 29.74
CA ARG A 139 -14.63 43.87 29.87
C ARG A 139 -15.50 42.67 29.48
N VAL A 140 -16.80 42.71 29.78
CA VAL A 140 -17.75 41.68 29.39
C VAL A 140 -18.02 41.70 27.88
N GLY A 141 -18.13 42.88 27.27
CA GLY A 141 -18.24 43.05 25.82
C GLY A 141 -17.03 42.51 25.06
N ASP A 142 -15.82 42.86 25.51
CA ASP A 142 -14.57 42.37 24.91
C ASP A 142 -14.46 40.85 24.97
N ARG A 143 -14.83 40.25 26.11
CA ARG A 143 -14.86 38.79 26.26
C ARG A 143 -15.85 38.12 25.31
N GLN A 144 -17.03 38.71 25.09
CA GLN A 144 -18.00 38.19 24.12
C GLN A 144 -17.50 38.31 22.68
N ALA A 145 -16.94 39.47 22.32
CA ALA A 145 -16.36 39.69 21.00
C ALA A 145 -15.23 38.68 20.72
N ALA A 146 -14.35 38.47 21.69
CA ALA A 146 -13.28 37.47 21.62
C ALA A 146 -13.82 36.03 21.51
N ALA A 147 -14.86 35.68 22.28
CA ALA A 147 -15.48 34.37 22.23
C ALA A 147 -16.17 34.10 20.88
N LEU A 148 -16.89 35.07 20.32
CA LEU A 148 -17.48 34.99 18.98
C LEU A 148 -16.42 34.85 17.89
N ALA A 149 -15.33 35.63 17.98
CA ALA A 149 -14.20 35.51 17.07
C ALA A 149 -13.53 34.12 17.16
N ALA A 150 -13.38 33.57 18.38
CA ALA A 150 -12.86 32.24 18.61
C ALA A 150 -13.75 31.15 18.00
N VAL A 151 -15.08 31.22 18.18
CA VAL A 151 -16.03 30.27 17.58
C VAL A 151 -15.96 30.32 16.05
N ARG A 152 -15.93 31.52 15.44
CA ARG A 152 -15.78 31.67 13.98
C ARG A 152 -14.48 31.05 13.49
N ARG A 153 -13.37 31.23 14.22
CA ARG A 153 -12.09 30.62 13.90
C ARG A 153 -12.14 29.09 14.01
N GLN A 154 -12.67 28.56 15.11
CA GLN A 154 -12.84 27.12 15.33
C GLN A 154 -13.72 26.46 14.26
N MET A 155 -14.75 27.14 13.76
CA MET A 155 -15.58 26.63 12.66
C MET A 155 -14.76 26.47 11.38
N ARG A 156 -14.01 27.49 10.96
CA ARG A 156 -13.14 27.40 9.78
C ARG A 156 -12.07 26.32 9.92
N GLU A 157 -11.45 26.25 11.09
CA GLU A 157 -10.47 25.23 11.45
C GLU A 157 -11.04 23.80 11.43
N LEU A 158 -12.32 23.62 11.79
CA LEU A 158 -13.01 22.33 11.73
C LEU A 158 -13.40 21.97 10.30
N GLU A 159 -13.87 22.94 9.51
CA GLU A 159 -14.17 22.76 8.08
C GLU A 159 -12.93 22.32 7.31
N GLN A 160 -11.78 22.97 7.55
CA GLN A 160 -10.52 22.60 6.94
C GLN A 160 -10.12 21.14 7.25
N VAL A 161 -10.11 20.74 8.52
CA VAL A 161 -9.75 19.37 8.91
C VAL A 161 -10.72 18.35 8.31
N ARG A 162 -12.02 18.67 8.21
CA ARG A 162 -13.00 17.80 7.56
C ARG A 162 -12.77 17.69 6.05
N ALA A 163 -12.38 18.78 5.39
CA ALA A 163 -12.03 18.76 3.97
C ALA A 163 -10.79 17.88 3.72
N GLU A 164 -9.72 18.09 4.48
CA GLU A 164 -8.50 17.26 4.42
C GLU A 164 -8.81 15.78 4.69
N ALA A 165 -9.67 15.48 5.67
CA ALA A 165 -10.10 14.10 5.92
C ALA A 165 -10.86 13.50 4.73
N GLY A 166 -11.69 14.30 4.05
CA GLY A 166 -12.40 13.89 2.84
C GLY A 166 -11.46 13.56 1.70
N GLU A 167 -10.41 14.35 1.49
CA GLU A 167 -9.38 14.10 0.49
C GLU A 167 -8.63 12.79 0.76
N ARG A 168 -8.22 12.54 2.02
CA ARG A 168 -7.55 11.28 2.40
C ARG A 168 -8.45 10.06 2.27
N LEU A 169 -9.75 10.20 2.50
CA LEU A 169 -10.71 9.12 2.28
C LEU A 169 -10.88 8.82 0.79
N ALA A 170 -10.94 9.85 -0.07
CA ALA A 170 -10.99 9.66 -1.52
C ALA A 170 -9.72 8.98 -2.05
N GLU A 171 -8.55 9.41 -1.59
CA GLU A 171 -7.27 8.76 -1.91
C GLU A 171 -7.26 7.29 -1.46
N LEU A 172 -7.74 7.01 -0.24
CA LEU A 172 -7.86 5.63 0.27
C LEU A 172 -8.74 4.75 -0.64
N GLU A 173 -9.87 5.26 -1.11
CA GLU A 173 -10.77 4.52 -2.01
C GLU A 173 -10.11 4.25 -3.37
N GLU A 174 -9.44 5.24 -3.94
CA GLU A 174 -8.68 5.09 -5.18
C GLU A 174 -7.58 4.03 -5.03
N GLN A 175 -6.76 4.11 -3.99
CA GLN A 175 -5.68 3.15 -3.77
C GLN A 175 -6.21 1.74 -3.48
N ARG A 176 -7.38 1.60 -2.83
CA ARG A 176 -8.04 0.29 -2.68
C ARG A 176 -8.46 -0.31 -4.02
N ALA A 177 -8.94 0.51 -4.95
CA ALA A 177 -9.25 0.06 -6.31
C ALA A 177 -7.99 -0.40 -7.05
N HIS A 178 -6.88 0.33 -6.94
CA HIS A 178 -5.58 -0.08 -7.50
C HIS A 178 -5.08 -1.40 -6.89
N VAL A 179 -5.17 -1.56 -5.56
CA VAL A 179 -4.83 -2.81 -4.87
C VAL A 179 -5.66 -3.98 -5.41
N ALA A 180 -6.97 -3.80 -5.60
CA ALA A 180 -7.84 -4.84 -6.14
C ALA A 180 -7.49 -5.19 -7.58
N HIS A 181 -7.23 -4.19 -8.42
CA HIS A 181 -6.86 -4.36 -9.83
C HIS A 181 -5.54 -5.13 -9.97
N HIS A 182 -4.46 -4.65 -9.37
CA HIS A 182 -3.15 -5.30 -9.48
C HIS A 182 -3.16 -6.71 -8.86
N ARG A 183 -3.93 -6.94 -7.79
CA ARG A 183 -4.13 -8.30 -7.25
C ARG A 183 -4.75 -9.25 -8.27
N ALA A 184 -5.71 -8.79 -9.06
CA ALA A 184 -6.33 -9.59 -10.11
C ALA A 184 -5.33 -9.91 -11.22
N GLU A 185 -4.54 -8.92 -11.66
CA GLU A 185 -3.53 -9.10 -12.70
C GLU A 185 -2.39 -10.04 -12.27
N VAL A 186 -1.89 -9.92 -11.03
CA VAL A 186 -0.90 -10.87 -10.48
C VAL A 186 -1.45 -12.30 -10.53
N ARG A 187 -2.67 -12.52 -10.01
CA ARG A 187 -3.29 -13.86 -10.00
C ARG A 187 -3.47 -14.42 -11.40
N LYS A 188 -3.92 -13.59 -12.35
CA LYS A 188 -4.11 -13.97 -13.76
C LYS A 188 -2.80 -14.42 -14.39
N LYS A 189 -1.72 -13.67 -14.18
CA LYS A 189 -0.39 -14.00 -14.75
C LYS A 189 0.22 -15.24 -14.12
N LEU A 190 0.09 -15.40 -12.80
CA LEU A 190 0.56 -16.61 -12.11
C LEU A 190 -0.19 -17.86 -12.58
N ALA A 191 -1.52 -17.79 -12.70
CA ALA A 191 -2.33 -18.90 -13.22
C ALA A 191 -1.96 -19.24 -14.69
N ALA A 192 -1.69 -18.22 -15.52
CA ALA A 192 -1.22 -18.44 -16.89
C ALA A 192 0.17 -19.11 -16.93
N ALA A 193 1.09 -18.73 -16.03
CA ALA A 193 2.41 -19.36 -15.92
C ALA A 193 2.29 -20.83 -15.49
N GLU A 194 1.45 -21.12 -14.51
CA GLU A 194 1.17 -22.49 -14.07
C GLU A 194 0.56 -23.33 -15.20
N ALA A 195 -0.39 -22.78 -15.96
CA ALA A 195 -0.99 -23.44 -17.10
C ALA A 195 0.01 -23.72 -18.24
N LEU A 196 0.96 -22.81 -18.49
CA LEU A 196 2.06 -23.06 -19.43
C LEU A 196 2.96 -24.18 -18.93
N LEU A 197 3.40 -24.13 -17.68
CA LEU A 197 4.26 -25.16 -17.10
C LEU A 197 3.59 -26.53 -17.06
N ALA A 198 2.26 -26.59 -16.91
CA ALA A 198 1.50 -27.84 -16.96
C ALA A 198 1.58 -28.57 -18.33
N ARG A 199 2.02 -27.89 -19.40
CA ARG A 199 2.27 -28.52 -20.71
C ARG A 199 3.59 -29.31 -20.76
N LEU A 200 4.49 -29.09 -19.80
CA LEU A 200 5.76 -29.80 -19.69
C LEU A 200 5.58 -31.17 -19.01
N THR A 201 6.43 -32.14 -19.33
CA THR A 201 6.47 -33.42 -18.62
C THR A 201 6.89 -33.24 -17.15
N PRO A 202 6.60 -34.20 -16.25
CA PRO A 202 7.06 -34.14 -14.87
C PRO A 202 8.59 -33.92 -14.73
N GLU A 203 9.39 -34.56 -15.57
CA GLU A 203 10.85 -34.45 -15.59
C GLU A 203 11.29 -33.04 -16.03
N GLN A 204 10.65 -32.50 -17.06
CA GLN A 204 10.91 -31.14 -17.54
C GLN A 204 10.51 -30.08 -16.50
N ARG A 205 9.39 -30.27 -15.79
CA ARG A 205 8.98 -29.39 -14.68
C ARG A 205 9.95 -29.48 -13.50
N ALA A 206 10.40 -30.68 -13.15
CA ALA A 206 11.40 -30.88 -12.11
C ALA A 206 12.73 -30.20 -12.47
N ALA A 207 13.16 -30.30 -13.72
CA ALA A 207 14.34 -29.60 -14.23
C ALA A 207 14.17 -28.07 -14.17
N TYR A 208 12.99 -27.55 -14.52
CA TYR A 208 12.68 -26.12 -14.42
C TYR A 208 12.71 -25.61 -12.97
N ALA A 209 12.13 -26.35 -12.03
CA ALA A 209 12.22 -26.02 -10.60
C ALA A 209 13.65 -26.15 -10.05
N GLY A 210 14.39 -27.17 -10.52
CA GLY A 210 15.77 -27.43 -10.13
C GLY A 210 16.76 -26.36 -10.60
N ARG A 211 16.50 -25.68 -11.73
CA ARG A 211 17.29 -24.54 -12.22
C ARG A 211 17.42 -23.43 -11.17
N ASP A 212 16.35 -23.20 -10.41
CA ASP A 212 16.33 -22.21 -9.33
C ASP A 212 16.74 -22.81 -7.96
N GLY A 213 16.87 -24.13 -7.82
CA GLY A 213 17.33 -24.78 -6.59
C GLY A 213 18.85 -25.07 -6.54
N ALA A 214 19.50 -25.20 -7.69
CA ALA A 214 20.86 -25.76 -7.81
C ALA A 214 21.99 -24.93 -7.16
N ALA A 215 21.77 -23.65 -6.89
CA ALA A 215 22.75 -22.78 -6.25
C ALA A 215 22.74 -22.83 -4.70
N THR A 216 22.06 -23.81 -4.09
CA THR A 216 21.97 -23.99 -2.62
C THR A 216 22.91 -25.08 -2.08
N GLY A 217 23.94 -25.45 -2.85
CA GLY A 217 24.86 -26.54 -2.53
C GLY A 217 25.40 -26.47 -1.09
N ARG A 218 25.48 -27.63 -0.43
CA ARG A 218 26.03 -27.80 0.93
C ARG A 218 27.39 -27.10 1.14
N ALA A 219 28.19 -26.98 0.08
CA ALA A 219 29.45 -26.25 0.06
C ALA A 219 29.30 -24.75 0.36
N ASP A 220 28.16 -24.13 -0.01
CA ASP A 220 27.91 -22.72 0.26
C ASP A 220 27.51 -22.47 1.73
N ARG A 221 26.93 -23.47 2.40
CA ARG A 221 26.56 -23.38 3.83
C ARG A 221 27.74 -23.47 4.79
N ASP A 222 28.86 -24.07 4.40
CA ASP A 222 30.09 -24.03 5.20
C ASP A 222 30.90 -22.74 4.92
N THR A 223 30.84 -22.18 3.69
CA THR A 223 31.36 -20.83 3.41
C THR A 223 30.51 -19.72 4.03
N VAL A 224 29.23 -19.97 4.34
CA VAL A 224 28.32 -19.08 5.10
C VAL A 224 28.85 -18.73 6.50
N ARG A 225 29.76 -19.54 7.08
CA ARG A 225 30.28 -19.29 8.44
C ARG A 225 31.57 -18.45 8.46
N THR A 226 32.22 -18.26 7.32
CA THR A 226 33.47 -17.50 7.19
C THR A 226 33.49 -16.68 5.89
N ALA A 227 33.08 -15.41 6.01
CA ALA A 227 33.27 -14.28 5.08
C ALA A 227 32.48 -14.27 3.74
N PRO A 228 31.48 -13.36 3.66
CA PRO A 228 31.67 -12.14 2.85
C PRO A 228 31.33 -10.84 3.61
N ALA A 229 31.06 -10.93 4.92
CA ALA A 229 30.93 -9.76 5.79
C ALA A 229 32.22 -8.91 5.88
N ALA A 230 33.39 -9.52 5.60
CA ALA A 230 34.70 -8.85 5.67
C ALA A 230 34.90 -7.80 4.57
N ASP A 231 34.25 -7.95 3.41
CA ASP A 231 34.38 -7.02 2.27
C ASP A 231 33.24 -5.99 2.23
N ALA A 232 32.30 -6.06 3.17
CA ALA A 232 31.21 -5.09 3.25
C ALA A 232 31.78 -3.70 3.64
N PRO A 233 31.29 -2.61 3.04
CA PRO A 233 31.87 -1.28 3.25
C PRO A 233 31.61 -0.71 4.66
N ASN A 234 30.67 -1.28 5.42
CA ASN A 234 30.37 -0.89 6.79
C ASN A 234 29.67 -2.03 7.56
N PRO A 235 29.58 -1.94 8.91
CA PRO A 235 28.95 -2.98 9.74
C PRO A 235 27.47 -3.23 9.44
N ARG A 236 26.70 -2.21 9.02
CA ARG A 236 25.28 -2.37 8.67
C ARG A 236 25.11 -3.21 7.42
N ALA A 237 25.92 -2.95 6.39
CA ALA A 237 25.95 -3.74 5.17
C ALA A 237 26.33 -5.21 5.46
N ALA A 238 27.33 -5.44 6.31
CA ALA A 238 27.71 -6.78 6.77
C ALA A 238 26.53 -7.51 7.45
N GLN A 239 25.79 -6.82 8.31
CA GLN A 239 24.63 -7.38 9.00
C GLN A 239 23.47 -7.68 8.05
N ALA A 240 23.17 -6.80 7.09
CA ALA A 240 22.15 -7.03 6.08
C ALA A 240 22.49 -8.26 5.22
N VAL A 241 23.76 -8.40 4.81
CA VAL A 241 24.25 -9.59 4.10
C VAL A 241 24.09 -10.86 4.93
N ALA A 242 24.50 -10.84 6.21
CA ALA A 242 24.35 -11.98 7.10
C ALA A 242 22.88 -12.41 7.25
N TYR A 243 21.95 -11.45 7.37
CA TYR A 243 20.52 -11.75 7.38
C TYR A 243 20.05 -12.45 6.10
N ALA A 244 20.48 -11.95 4.93
CA ALA A 244 20.11 -12.53 3.65
C ALA A 244 20.62 -13.97 3.48
N TYR A 245 21.83 -14.27 3.97
CA TYR A 245 22.32 -15.65 4.05
C TYR A 245 21.44 -16.53 4.94
N GLY A 246 21.03 -16.03 6.10
CA GLY A 246 20.06 -16.71 6.97
C GLY A 246 18.66 -16.88 6.37
N ALA A 247 18.37 -16.22 5.25
CA ALA A 247 17.12 -16.36 4.52
C ALA A 247 17.17 -17.41 3.39
N LEU A 248 18.35 -17.92 3.02
CA LEU A 248 18.50 -18.92 1.95
C LEU A 248 17.61 -20.15 2.19
N GLY A 249 16.93 -20.58 1.13
CA GLY A 249 15.99 -21.72 1.17
C GLY A 249 14.58 -21.35 1.63
N LYS A 250 14.34 -20.16 2.18
CA LYS A 250 12.99 -19.73 2.55
C LYS A 250 12.12 -19.50 1.30
N PRO A 251 10.82 -19.78 1.37
CA PRO A 251 9.94 -19.68 0.21
C PRO A 251 9.74 -18.24 -0.25
N TYR A 252 9.58 -18.06 -1.56
CA TYR A 252 8.97 -16.86 -2.10
C TYR A 252 7.47 -16.84 -1.77
N VAL A 253 6.98 -15.74 -1.20
CA VAL A 253 5.53 -15.49 -1.04
C VAL A 253 5.24 -14.06 -1.44
N TRP A 254 4.28 -13.92 -2.35
CA TRP A 254 3.82 -12.64 -2.86
C TRP A 254 3.43 -11.68 -1.73
N GLY A 255 4.07 -10.50 -1.69
CA GLY A 255 3.79 -9.47 -0.70
C GLY A 255 4.48 -9.67 0.66
N ALA A 256 5.21 -10.76 0.86
CA ALA A 256 5.80 -11.12 2.15
C ALA A 256 7.09 -10.33 2.46
N THR A 257 7.25 -9.92 3.71
CA THR A 257 8.37 -9.08 4.19
C THR A 257 9.17 -9.75 5.31
N GLY A 258 9.06 -11.08 5.44
CA GLY A 258 9.77 -11.87 6.45
C GLY A 258 9.01 -12.13 7.76
N PRO A 259 9.63 -12.89 8.68
CA PRO A 259 10.93 -13.54 8.53
C PRO A 259 10.87 -14.94 7.90
N SER A 260 9.68 -15.52 7.70
CA SER A 260 9.50 -16.90 7.23
C SER A 260 9.40 -17.05 5.71
N ALA A 261 9.03 -15.98 5.00
CA ALA A 261 8.89 -15.93 3.55
C ALA A 261 9.10 -14.50 3.04
N PHE A 262 9.45 -14.34 1.77
CA PHE A 262 9.77 -13.03 1.20
C PHE A 262 9.29 -12.90 -0.25
N ASP A 263 8.97 -11.69 -0.69
CA ASP A 263 9.15 -11.29 -2.09
C ASP A 263 10.49 -10.57 -2.28
N CYS A 264 10.83 -10.14 -3.51
CA CYS A 264 12.17 -9.62 -3.80
C CYS A 264 12.50 -8.37 -2.96
N SER A 265 11.59 -7.39 -2.93
CA SER A 265 11.73 -6.13 -2.19
C SER A 265 11.49 -6.29 -0.69
N GLY A 266 10.74 -7.31 -0.27
CA GLY A 266 10.55 -7.69 1.13
C GLY A 266 11.80 -8.32 1.75
N LEU A 267 12.56 -9.11 0.99
CA LEU A 267 13.84 -9.67 1.44
C LEU A 267 14.87 -8.58 1.74
N THR A 268 15.05 -7.63 0.84
CA THR A 268 16.00 -6.52 1.01
C THR A 268 15.59 -5.62 2.17
N GLN A 269 14.29 -5.33 2.30
CA GLN A 269 13.74 -4.61 3.45
C GLN A 269 14.07 -5.29 4.77
N ALA A 270 13.82 -6.61 4.87
CA ALA A 270 14.07 -7.35 6.10
C ALA A 270 15.56 -7.42 6.44
N ALA A 271 16.42 -7.60 5.43
CA ALA A 271 17.86 -7.58 5.58
C ALA A 271 18.36 -6.25 6.16
N TRP A 272 18.00 -5.12 5.54
CA TRP A 272 18.43 -3.80 6.02
C TRP A 272 17.74 -3.36 7.32
N ARG A 273 16.49 -3.79 7.56
CA ARG A 273 15.80 -3.58 8.84
C ARG A 273 16.55 -4.27 9.99
N SER A 274 17.12 -5.44 9.74
CA SER A 274 17.97 -6.12 10.75
C SER A 274 19.18 -5.28 11.14
N ALA A 275 19.69 -4.47 10.22
CA ALA A 275 20.78 -3.51 10.41
C ALA A 275 20.32 -2.11 10.86
N GLY A 276 19.05 -1.95 11.23
CA GLY A 276 18.48 -0.69 11.72
C GLY A 276 18.13 0.33 10.64
N VAL A 277 18.13 -0.05 9.36
CA VAL A 277 17.77 0.85 8.24
C VAL A 277 16.41 0.46 7.66
N ALA A 278 15.47 1.41 7.66
CA ALA A 278 14.17 1.22 7.03
C ALA A 278 14.27 1.49 5.53
N LEU A 279 13.91 0.50 4.71
CA LEU A 279 13.77 0.66 3.26
C LEU A 279 12.30 0.80 2.87
N PRO A 280 11.99 1.56 1.80
CA PRO A 280 10.62 1.68 1.30
C PRO A 280 10.13 0.35 0.70
N ARG A 281 8.82 0.21 0.51
CA ARG A 281 8.20 -1.08 0.21
C ARG A 281 8.61 -1.68 -1.13
N THR A 282 8.82 -0.85 -2.14
CA THR A 282 8.88 -1.28 -3.54
C THR A 282 10.26 -1.09 -4.15
N THR A 283 10.59 -1.93 -5.12
CA THR A 283 11.79 -1.87 -5.97
C THR A 283 12.06 -0.47 -6.55
N TYR A 284 11.06 0.16 -7.17
CA TYR A 284 11.19 1.50 -7.77
C TYR A 284 11.37 2.65 -6.77
N THR A 285 11.04 2.42 -5.48
CA THR A 285 11.39 3.37 -4.41
C THR A 285 12.73 3.02 -3.77
N GLN A 286 13.06 1.73 -3.62
CA GLN A 286 14.33 1.25 -3.08
C GLN A 286 15.54 1.64 -3.92
N ILE A 287 15.41 1.73 -5.25
CA ILE A 287 16.50 2.20 -6.13
C ILE A 287 16.88 3.68 -5.88
N ASN A 288 16.06 4.42 -5.13
CA ASN A 288 16.34 5.80 -4.73
C ASN A 288 16.56 5.94 -3.22
N ALA A 289 16.66 4.83 -2.47
CA ALA A 289 16.81 4.84 -1.02
C ALA A 289 18.25 5.13 -0.53
N GLY A 290 19.20 5.31 -1.45
CA GLY A 290 20.61 5.53 -1.13
C GLY A 290 21.40 6.11 -2.31
N GLN A 291 22.72 5.98 -2.24
CA GLN A 291 23.62 6.49 -3.28
C GLN A 291 23.61 5.55 -4.49
N ARG A 292 23.38 6.07 -5.70
CA ARG A 292 23.56 5.28 -6.93
C ARG A 292 25.01 4.86 -7.11
N VAL A 293 25.24 3.59 -7.41
CA VAL A 293 26.58 3.02 -7.58
C VAL A 293 26.74 2.41 -8.97
N PRO A 294 27.82 2.74 -9.70
CA PRO A 294 28.10 2.08 -10.97
C PRO A 294 28.47 0.62 -10.72
N ARG A 295 28.14 -0.26 -11.68
CA ARG A 295 28.34 -1.70 -11.56
C ARG A 295 29.78 -2.12 -11.19
N SER A 296 30.78 -1.36 -11.64
CA SER A 296 32.20 -1.60 -11.33
C SER A 296 32.59 -1.30 -9.87
N ARG A 297 31.73 -0.65 -9.09
CA ARG A 297 31.98 -0.29 -7.68
C ARG A 297 31.05 -1.00 -6.71
N LEU A 298 30.35 -2.05 -7.15
CA LEU A 298 29.47 -2.84 -6.28
C LEU A 298 30.25 -3.40 -5.10
N ALA A 299 29.66 -3.31 -3.92
CA ALA A 299 30.18 -3.86 -2.67
C ALA A 299 29.07 -4.64 -1.94
N PRO A 300 29.41 -5.69 -1.16
CA PRO A 300 28.42 -6.47 -0.41
C PRO A 300 27.49 -5.57 0.40
N GLY A 301 26.19 -5.81 0.28
CA GLY A 301 25.12 -4.99 0.87
C GLY A 301 24.45 -4.03 -0.11
N ASP A 302 25.07 -3.70 -1.24
CA ASP A 302 24.42 -2.89 -2.29
C ASP A 302 23.17 -3.60 -2.80
N LEU A 303 22.11 -2.84 -3.07
CA LEU A 303 20.91 -3.35 -3.75
C LEU A 303 21.15 -3.30 -5.25
N VAL A 304 20.93 -4.43 -5.93
CA VAL A 304 21.02 -4.55 -7.39
C VAL A 304 19.63 -4.75 -7.98
N PHE A 305 19.33 -3.99 -9.04
CA PHE A 305 17.99 -3.91 -9.64
C PHE A 305 18.01 -4.38 -11.08
N PHE A 306 16.89 -4.95 -11.52
CA PHE A 306 16.77 -5.57 -12.84
C PHE A 306 15.53 -5.12 -13.58
N TYR A 307 15.62 -5.27 -14.91
CA TYR A 307 14.62 -4.92 -15.92
C TYR A 307 14.38 -3.40 -16.01
N SER A 308 13.97 -2.93 -17.20
CA SER A 308 13.76 -1.49 -17.46
C SER A 308 12.72 -0.84 -16.54
N GLY A 309 11.72 -1.61 -16.10
CA GLY A 309 10.71 -1.17 -15.12
C GLY A 309 11.16 -1.27 -13.65
N VAL A 310 12.42 -1.64 -13.37
CA VAL A 310 12.95 -1.86 -12.02
C VAL A 310 12.04 -2.82 -11.26
N SER A 311 11.67 -3.94 -11.86
CA SER A 311 10.64 -4.84 -11.31
C SER A 311 11.20 -5.90 -10.37
N HIS A 312 12.53 -6.03 -10.26
CA HIS A 312 13.17 -7.03 -9.40
C HIS A 312 14.37 -6.44 -8.68
N VAL A 313 14.60 -6.88 -7.44
CA VAL A 313 15.77 -6.50 -6.65
C VAL A 313 16.45 -7.71 -6.00
N GLY A 314 17.76 -7.62 -5.80
CA GLY A 314 18.53 -8.54 -4.98
C GLY A 314 19.55 -7.79 -4.11
N LEU A 315 20.10 -8.48 -3.12
CA LEU A 315 21.18 -7.99 -2.28
C LEU A 315 22.52 -8.51 -2.80
N TYR A 316 23.42 -7.63 -3.22
CA TYR A 316 24.74 -8.00 -3.71
C TYR A 316 25.61 -8.55 -2.57
N ILE A 317 26.36 -9.62 -2.85
CA ILE A 317 27.19 -10.34 -1.87
C ILE A 317 28.66 -10.46 -2.30
N GLY A 318 29.08 -9.74 -3.34
CA GLY A 318 30.44 -9.84 -3.89
C GLY A 318 30.57 -10.87 -5.02
N GLY A 319 31.68 -10.80 -5.75
CA GLY A 319 32.03 -11.78 -6.79
C GLY A 319 31.01 -11.89 -7.93
N GLY A 320 30.28 -10.82 -8.24
CA GLY A 320 29.25 -10.83 -9.29
C GLY A 320 27.98 -11.59 -8.91
N ARG A 321 27.74 -11.83 -7.62
CA ARG A 321 26.60 -12.61 -7.12
C ARG A 321 25.69 -11.78 -6.22
N MET A 322 24.45 -12.23 -6.11
CA MET A 322 23.43 -11.66 -5.23
C MET A 322 22.62 -12.76 -4.54
N ILE A 323 21.98 -12.41 -3.42
CA ILE A 323 20.89 -13.17 -2.83
C ILE A 323 19.57 -12.49 -3.19
N HIS A 324 18.61 -13.25 -3.71
CA HIS A 324 17.29 -12.74 -4.07
C HIS A 324 16.17 -13.77 -3.81
N ALA A 325 14.94 -13.29 -3.70
CA ALA A 325 13.73 -14.12 -3.76
C ALA A 325 13.17 -14.06 -5.20
N PRO A 326 13.38 -15.06 -6.06
CA PRO A 326 13.21 -14.93 -7.51
C PRO A 326 11.75 -14.85 -7.97
N ARG A 327 10.88 -15.77 -7.52
CA ARG A 327 9.49 -15.93 -7.98
C ARG A 327 8.77 -17.02 -7.18
N PRO A 328 7.43 -17.10 -7.25
CA PRO A 328 6.68 -18.24 -6.68
C PRO A 328 7.20 -19.59 -7.17
N GLY A 329 7.30 -20.55 -6.24
CA GLY A 329 7.83 -21.90 -6.50
C GLY A 329 9.35 -22.02 -6.45
N ALA A 330 10.08 -20.92 -6.31
CA ALA A 330 11.53 -20.91 -6.13
C ALA A 330 11.92 -20.25 -4.79
N PRO A 331 12.82 -20.85 -4.01
CA PRO A 331 13.23 -20.30 -2.73
C PRO A 331 14.21 -19.12 -2.89
N VAL A 332 14.44 -18.40 -1.80
CA VAL A 332 15.56 -17.46 -1.69
C VAL A 332 16.87 -18.19 -1.99
N ARG A 333 17.66 -17.67 -2.92
CA ARG A 333 18.86 -18.32 -3.46
C ARG A 333 19.96 -17.33 -3.81
N ILE A 334 21.16 -17.87 -4.02
CA ILE A 334 22.25 -17.14 -4.67
C ILE A 334 22.10 -17.23 -6.19
N ALA A 335 22.36 -16.13 -6.89
CA ALA A 335 22.35 -16.05 -8.34
C ALA A 335 23.44 -15.09 -8.84
N PRO A 336 24.01 -15.32 -10.05
CA PRO A 336 24.80 -14.31 -10.74
C PRO A 336 23.93 -13.09 -11.06
N ILE A 337 24.50 -11.88 -10.94
CA ILE A 337 23.79 -10.65 -11.35
C ILE A 337 23.64 -10.53 -12.87
N ASP A 338 24.28 -11.39 -13.66
CA ASP A 338 24.12 -11.46 -15.12
C ASP A 338 23.00 -12.39 -15.57
N GLN A 339 22.33 -13.07 -14.64
CA GLN A 339 21.19 -13.92 -14.96
C GLN A 339 19.96 -13.12 -15.46
N MET A 340 19.90 -11.81 -15.18
CA MET A 340 18.78 -10.93 -15.54
C MET A 340 19.30 -9.59 -16.10
N PRO A 341 18.52 -8.90 -16.95
CA PRO A 341 18.89 -7.59 -17.48
C PRO A 341 19.13 -6.57 -16.35
N TYR A 342 20.37 -6.13 -16.18
CA TYR A 342 20.76 -5.20 -15.12
C TYR A 342 20.22 -3.79 -15.39
N ALA A 343 19.59 -3.17 -14.38
CA ALA A 343 19.02 -1.84 -14.47
C ALA A 343 19.82 -0.79 -13.68
N GLY A 344 20.42 -1.18 -12.55
CA GLY A 344 21.18 -0.26 -11.71
C GLY A 344 21.47 -0.82 -10.32
N ALA A 345 22.19 -0.05 -9.51
CA ALA A 345 22.44 -0.38 -8.11
C ALA A 345 22.46 0.83 -7.21
N THR A 346 22.16 0.57 -5.94
CA THR A 346 22.08 1.58 -4.89
C THR A 346 22.77 1.08 -3.62
N ARG A 347 23.65 1.89 -3.08
CA ARG A 347 24.31 1.68 -1.79
C ARG A 347 23.54 2.36 -0.68
N ILE A 348 23.20 1.58 0.34
CA ILE A 348 22.52 2.04 1.54
C ILE A 348 23.57 2.41 2.59
N ALA A 349 23.33 3.50 3.33
CA ALA A 349 24.25 4.07 4.31
C ALA A 349 23.84 3.78 5.78
#